data_AF-A0A1W0D5N8-F1
#
_entry.id   AF-A0A1W0D5N8-F1
#
_cell.length_a   1.000
_cell.length_b   1.000
_cell.length_c   1.000
_cell.angle_alpha   90.00
_cell.angle_beta   90.00
_cell.angle_gamma   90.00
#
_symmetry.space_group_name_H-M   'P 1'
#
loop_
_entity.id
_entity.type
_entity.pdbx_description
1 polymer ?
#
loop_
_entity_poly.entity_id
_entity_poly.type
_entity_poly.pdbx_seq_one_letter_code
_entity_poly.pdbx_strand_id
1 'polypeptide(L)'
;MINSFTHKGLERFYLTGDRSGIDPSHEQKLTLQLTALSSAKSPKDIMVPGWKAHPMKGKFSGYCSIKVNGNWRLTFRFTADGHVELVDYHDYH
;
A
#
# COMPACT_ATOMS: atom_id res chain seq x y z
N MET A 1 2.91 1.34 11.70
CA MET A 1 3.25 -0.07 11.42
C MET A 1 2.21 -0.61 10.45
N ILE A 2 2.57 -1.58 9.60
CA ILE A 2 1.60 -2.37 8.83
C ILE A 2 1.21 -3.62 9.63
N ASN A 3 -0.08 -3.79 9.90
CA ASN A 3 -0.61 -4.86 10.73
C ASN A 3 -1.03 -6.09 9.94
N SER A 4 -1.49 -5.91 8.69
CA SER A 4 -2.00 -7.02 7.89
C SER A 4 -1.98 -6.73 6.39
N PHE A 5 -1.94 -7.82 5.62
CA PHE A 5 -1.95 -7.82 4.16
C PHE A 5 -3.04 -8.75 3.64
N THR A 6 -3.77 -8.30 2.63
CA THR A 6 -4.63 -9.18 1.82
C THR A 6 -3.81 -9.86 0.72
N HIS A 7 -2.81 -9.16 0.16
CA HIS A 7 -1.94 -9.68 -0.88
C HIS A 7 -0.75 -10.48 -0.32
N LYS A 8 -0.79 -11.82 -0.42
CA LYS A 8 0.23 -12.71 0.15
C LYS A 8 1.63 -12.55 -0.46
N GLY A 9 1.71 -12.22 -1.74
CA GLY A 9 3.00 -11.94 -2.39
C GLY A 9 3.65 -10.65 -1.87
N LEU A 10 2.84 -9.65 -1.51
CA LEU A 10 3.31 -8.37 -1.01
C LEU A 10 3.71 -8.49 0.47
N GLU A 11 2.92 -9.24 1.25
CA GLU A 11 3.26 -9.61 2.63
C GLU A 11 4.63 -10.27 2.70
N ARG A 12 4.87 -11.27 1.85
CA ARG A 12 6.15 -11.98 1.80
C ARG A 12 7.30 -11.06 1.41
N PHE A 13 7.09 -10.21 0.41
CA PHE A 13 8.06 -9.20 0.00
C PHE A 13 8.40 -8.26 1.16
N TYR A 14 7.40 -7.75 1.87
CA TYR A 14 7.59 -6.85 3.01
C TYR A 14 8.37 -7.51 4.16
N LEU A 15 8.06 -8.77 4.49
CA LEU A 15 8.64 -9.44 5.65
C LEU A 15 10.04 -10.03 5.39
N THR A 16 10.32 -10.47 4.16
CA THR A 16 11.51 -11.29 3.87
C THR A 16 12.37 -10.75 2.73
N GLY A 17 11.85 -9.80 1.94
CA GLY A 17 12.47 -9.38 0.69
C GLY A 17 12.25 -10.35 -0.49
N ASP A 18 11.49 -11.44 -0.32
CA ASP A 18 11.15 -12.34 -1.42
C ASP A 18 10.29 -11.64 -2.48
N ARG A 19 10.83 -11.58 -3.70
CA ARG A 19 10.25 -10.86 -4.85
C ARG A 19 9.30 -11.73 -5.68
N SER A 20 9.18 -13.03 -5.39
CA SER A 20 8.40 -13.97 -6.21
C SER A 20 6.91 -13.62 -6.32
N GLY A 21 6.41 -12.76 -5.42
CA GLY A 21 5.02 -12.35 -5.31
C GLY A 21 4.72 -10.92 -5.75
N ILE A 22 5.65 -10.23 -6.41
CA ILE A 22 5.45 -8.87 -6.92
C ILE A 22 5.97 -8.76 -8.35
N ASP A 23 5.61 -7.67 -9.04
CA ASP A 23 6.26 -7.32 -10.30
C ASP A 23 7.68 -6.79 -10.00
N PRO A 24 8.75 -7.39 -10.56
CA PRO A 24 10.12 -6.94 -10.32
C PRO A 24 10.36 -5.48 -10.70
N SER A 25 9.66 -4.95 -11.70
CA SER A 25 9.77 -3.54 -12.10
C SER A 25 9.20 -2.59 -11.05
N HIS A 26 8.39 -3.08 -10.11
CA HIS A 26 7.79 -2.29 -9.04
C HIS A 26 8.56 -2.36 -7.72
N GLU A 27 9.60 -3.19 -7.63
CA GLU A 27 10.33 -3.47 -6.38
C GLU A 27 10.76 -2.19 -5.65
N GLN A 28 11.46 -1.29 -6.34
CA GLN A 28 11.95 -0.04 -5.74
C GLN A 28 10.80 0.83 -5.23
N LYS A 29 9.72 0.91 -6.00
CA LYS A 29 8.55 1.73 -5.65
C LYS A 29 7.79 1.14 -4.47
N LEU A 30 7.56 -0.16 -4.48
CA LEU A 30 6.90 -0.89 -3.40
C LEU A 30 7.71 -0.82 -2.10
N THR A 31 9.04 -0.95 -2.18
CA THR A 31 9.92 -0.78 -1.02
C THR A 31 9.69 0.58 -0.36
N LEU A 32 9.79 1.66 -1.14
CA LEU A 32 9.60 3.03 -0.63
C LEU A 32 8.20 3.22 -0.02
N GLN A 33 7.16 2.73 -0.70
CA GLN A 33 5.78 2.89 -0.25
C GLN A 33 5.48 2.09 1.01
N LEU A 34 5.94 0.84 1.10
CA LEU A 34 5.75 0.01 2.28
C LEU A 34 6.52 0.54 3.49
N THR A 35 7.74 1.06 3.30
CA THR A 35 8.50 1.73 4.36
C THR A 35 7.76 2.97 4.89
N ALA A 36 7.23 3.80 3.99
CA ALA A 36 6.45 4.97 4.37
C ALA A 36 5.16 4.58 5.09
N LEU A 37 4.42 3.58 4.59
CA LEU A 37 3.20 3.08 5.22
C LEU A 37 3.46 2.49 6.61
N SER A 38 4.59 1.80 6.79
CA SER A 38 4.96 1.27 8.10
C SER A 38 5.26 2.38 9.11
N SER A 39 5.68 3.56 8.65
CA SER A 39 5.95 4.73 9.51
C SER A 39 4.77 5.71 9.63
N ALA A 40 3.79 5.63 8.74
CA ALA A 40 2.65 6.53 8.70
C ALA A 40 1.74 6.38 9.93
N LYS A 41 1.22 7.51 10.41
CA LYS A 41 0.22 7.58 11.48
C LYS A 41 -1.12 8.12 10.99
N SER A 42 -1.13 8.71 9.80
CA SER A 42 -2.33 9.29 9.19
C SER A 42 -2.25 9.27 7.66
N PRO A 43 -3.39 9.43 6.97
CA PRO A 43 -3.42 9.61 5.52
C PRO A 43 -2.60 10.81 5.01
N LYS A 44 -2.27 11.80 5.86
CA LYS A 44 -1.48 12.96 5.43
C LYS A 44 -0.01 12.59 5.20
N ASP A 45 0.51 11.62 5.93
CA ASP A 45 1.92 11.20 5.87
C ASP A 45 2.28 10.51 4.54
N ILE A 46 1.26 10.08 3.80
CA ILE A 46 1.37 9.36 2.52
C ILE A 46 0.97 10.22 1.32
N MET A 47 0.68 11.51 1.52
CA MET A 47 0.36 12.48 0.45
C MET A 47 1.63 12.92 -0.30
N VAL A 48 2.46 11.94 -0.69
CA VAL A 48 3.72 12.16 -1.39
C VAL A 48 3.42 12.53 -2.86
N PRO A 49 4.03 13.61 -3.40
CA PRO A 49 3.90 13.95 -4.81
C PRO A 49 4.17 12.76 -5.74
N GLY A 50 3.33 12.58 -6.75
CA GLY A 50 3.42 11.48 -7.71
C GLY A 50 2.82 10.14 -7.25
N TRP A 51 2.50 9.96 -5.96
CA TRP A 51 1.81 8.75 -5.49
C TRP A 51 0.29 8.83 -5.70
N LYS A 52 -0.23 10.01 -6.03
CA LYS A 52 -1.66 10.23 -6.30
C LYS A 52 -2.55 9.66 -5.19
N ALA A 53 -2.15 9.86 -3.94
CA ALA A 53 -2.87 9.36 -2.78
C ALA A 53 -4.27 9.97 -2.73
N HIS A 54 -5.29 9.12 -2.57
CA HIS A 54 -6.66 9.57 -2.43
C HIS A 54 -7.51 8.57 -1.62
N PRO A 55 -8.51 9.06 -0.86
CA PRO A 55 -9.49 8.21 -0.21
C PRO A 55 -10.41 7.57 -1.25
N MET A 56 -10.78 6.32 -1.01
CA MET A 56 -11.72 5.56 -1.84
C MET A 56 -13.17 5.82 -1.39
N LYS A 57 -14.12 5.58 -2.29
CA LYS A 57 -15.55 5.88 -2.09
C LYS A 57 -16.41 4.61 -2.18
N GLY A 58 -17.68 4.71 -1.77
CA GLY A 58 -18.66 3.63 -1.86
C GLY A 58 -18.32 2.47 -0.92
N LYS A 59 -18.33 1.24 -1.44
CA LYS A 59 -18.02 0.02 -0.65
C LYS A 59 -16.61 0.01 -0.04
N PHE A 60 -15.71 0.84 -0.56
CA PHE A 60 -14.34 1.00 -0.06
C PHE A 60 -14.16 2.30 0.74
N SER A 61 -15.25 2.89 1.25
CA SER A 61 -15.13 4.02 2.18
C SER A 61 -14.24 3.65 3.37
N GLY A 62 -13.32 4.55 3.72
CA GLY A 62 -12.30 4.32 4.76
C GLY A 62 -10.98 3.72 4.25
N TYR A 63 -10.94 3.23 2.99
CA TYR A 63 -9.70 2.84 2.34
C TYR A 63 -9.04 4.04 1.65
N CYS A 64 -7.73 3.94 1.47
CA CYS A 64 -6.90 4.83 0.69
C CYS A 64 -6.27 4.04 -0.45
N SER A 65 -6.01 4.71 -1.58
CA SER A 65 -5.25 4.16 -2.68
C SER A 65 -4.06 5.04 -3.02
N ILE A 66 -2.91 4.42 -3.29
CA ILE A 66 -1.73 5.07 -3.86
C ILE A 66 -1.29 4.36 -5.13
N LYS A 67 -0.77 5.12 -6.08
CA LYS A 67 -0.25 4.62 -7.37
C LYS A 67 1.11 3.97 -7.17
N VAL A 68 1.27 2.75 -7.68
CA VAL A 68 2.57 2.07 -7.80
C VAL A 68 3.18 2.44 -9.16
N ASN A 69 2.63 1.87 -10.24
CA ASN A 69 3.06 2.11 -11.62
C ASN A 69 1.88 1.88 -12.57
N GLY A 70 1.73 2.68 -13.63
CA GLY A 70 0.61 2.55 -14.57
C GLY A 70 -0.75 2.43 -13.86
N ASN A 71 -1.42 1.29 -14.06
CA ASN A 71 -2.69 0.95 -13.44
C ASN A 71 -2.57 0.29 -12.06
N TRP A 72 -1.38 -0.15 -11.65
CA TRP A 72 -1.16 -0.78 -10.36
C TRP A 72 -1.38 0.16 -9.19
N ARG A 73 -2.05 -0.36 -8.15
CA ARG A 73 -2.37 0.35 -6.92
C ARG A 73 -1.94 -0.46 -5.71
N LEU A 74 -1.53 0.27 -4.68
CA LEU A 74 -1.62 -0.21 -3.31
C LEU A 74 -2.92 0.35 -2.71
N THR A 75 -3.69 -0.50 -2.06
CA THR A 75 -4.85 -0.08 -1.26
C THR A 75 -4.69 -0.57 0.17
N PHE A 76 -5.23 0.19 1.12
CA PHE A 76 -5.11 -0.10 2.56
C PHE A 76 -6.08 0.81 3.32
N ARG A 77 -6.23 0.58 4.62
CA ARG A 77 -6.94 1.52 5.51
C ARG A 77 -6.14 1.80 6.76
N PHE A 78 -6.48 2.91 7.42
CA PHE A 78 -5.96 3.22 8.75
C PHE A 78 -6.92 2.70 9.83
N THR A 79 -6.39 2.09 10.87
CA THR A 79 -7.12 1.77 12.09
C THR A 79 -7.35 3.03 12.93
N ALA A 80 -8.23 2.93 13.93
CA ALA A 80 -8.43 4.02 14.90
C ALA A 80 -7.14 4.42 15.63
N ASP A 81 -6.23 3.46 15.84
CA ASP A 81 -4.93 3.66 16.51
C ASP A 81 -3.83 4.16 15.57
N GLY A 82 -4.17 4.48 14.31
CA GLY A 82 -3.22 5.03 13.33
C GLY A 82 -2.28 4.01 12.71
N HIS A 83 -2.63 2.71 12.74
CA HIS A 83 -1.89 1.66 12.05
C HIS A 83 -2.46 1.39 10.65
N VAL A 84 -1.64 0.88 9.75
CA VAL A 84 -2.06 0.50 8.40
C VAL A 84 -2.45 -0.96 8.38
N GLU A 85 -3.59 -1.31 7.76
CA GLU A 85 -4.03 -2.69 7.64
C GLU A 85 -4.71 -2.99 6.31
N LEU A 86 -4.92 -4.29 6.06
CA LEU A 86 -5.54 -4.82 4.85
C LEU A 86 -4.85 -4.32 3.58
N VAL A 87 -3.52 -4.34 3.60
CA VAL A 87 -2.73 -3.84 2.47
C VAL A 87 -2.85 -4.81 1.30
N ASP A 88 -3.34 -4.29 0.18
CA ASP A 88 -3.49 -5.00 -1.08
C ASP A 88 -2.62 -4.38 -2.18
N TYR A 89 -2.25 -5.21 -3.15
CA TYR A 89 -1.47 -4.83 -4.33
C TYR A 89 -2.10 -5.48 -5.56
N HIS A 90 -2.64 -4.66 -6.46
CA HIS A 90 -3.40 -5.16 -7.59
C HIS A 90 -3.36 -4.21 -8.78
N ASP A 91 -3.61 -4.76 -9.96
CA ASP A 91 -3.91 -3.98 -11.14
C ASP A 91 -5.34 -3.41 -11.04
N TYR A 92 -5.53 -2.18 -11.49
CA TYR A 92 -6.80 -1.45 -11.40
C TYR A 92 -7.65 -1.61 -12.68
N HIS A 93 -7.55 -2.72 -13.39
CA HIS A 93 -8.41 -3.08 -14.53
C HIS A 93 -8.85 -4.54 -14.43
#